data_AF-A0AAW7EL12-F1
#
_entry.id   AF-A0AAW7EL12-F1
#
_cell.length_a   1.000
_cell.length_b   1.000
_cell.length_c   1.000
_cell.angle_alpha   90.00
_cell.angle_beta   90.00
_cell.angle_gamma   90.00
#
_symmetry.space_group_name_H-M   'P 1'
#
loop_
_entity.id
_entity.type
_entity.pdbx_description
1 polymer ?
#
loop_
_entity_poly.entity_id
_entity_poly.type
_entity_poly.pdbx_seq_one_letter_code
_entity_poly.pdbx_strand_id
1 'polypeptide(L)'
;MHTFTNLMYDLYQSFGLFKKGDRRSDMRAYVSFSRHQEFFGNRDDEIKRYDEISEIIDGGEVFSKEERRTFFYKYEQLYNSLIAVPVFTELSREEIKKRYATHILPRLIALDIFKTYKPDNEDSFYHHIHLFLQKKYCPCWDDKKEGSYSAAKEYLKEYTRVFSTHKENIFPIIEHIDNIREDNSQRQETLAEAINECYIAYAHIVKKNDLAVIEKNLKKIKSAHYSLTVLLNVERQLPLIKIVSKYYRDYLAHGIRPNGISEMLSRYIYKPEDHDFLPHDGIVNYIVSYYYSRVITPISFNMERESIHYIKKVKDIIFNLNSTTTYSGADLINLAIKLKNSPDKNVLKPYLDLVMLIYSISYGELEDTYEAVKIIDPNALPVGYLSSAFYIIHIALQIKLEKKKIKKGVLLSDINIIIENQGGYTDFILAEPTYIDYDNIACTNDEIKKISAKFSDSKFHQHSIFTNPNNITIMRAVRMYNHMLKRISYRNEIESNDINPDSIYGLLDKIDYALGKIIKTINKENVISSQDLASILRDKKILTKREMNKNLVGILENCTLTNCIANLSNLYLYLRSPREELNNINMLNGISAANISRRNLIYDALKILEVNDHTSGKNVKESGRIK
;
A
#
# COMPACT_ATOMS: atom_id res chain seq x y z
N MET A 1 -4.26 12.26 -3.64
CA MET A 1 -2.84 12.06 -3.33
C MET A 1 -2.78 11.09 -2.18
N HIS A 2 -1.99 10.01 -2.30
CA HIS A 2 -1.98 8.92 -1.32
C HIS A 2 -1.65 9.42 0.08
N THR A 3 -2.63 9.39 0.98
CA THR A 3 -2.49 10.07 2.28
C THR A 3 -1.36 9.48 3.13
N PHE A 4 -1.21 8.15 3.17
CA PHE A 4 -0.11 7.50 3.88
C PHE A 4 1.27 7.80 3.24
N THR A 5 1.30 8.08 1.95
CA THR A 5 2.53 8.53 1.27
C THR A 5 2.96 9.91 1.78
N ASN A 6 2.03 10.76 2.20
CA ASN A 6 2.31 12.15 2.58
C ASN A 6 3.00 12.38 3.93
N LEU A 7 2.49 11.98 5.10
CA LEU A 7 2.71 10.61 5.54
C LEU A 7 4.20 10.33 5.64
N MET A 8 4.63 9.31 4.91
CA MET A 8 6.02 8.89 4.87
C MET A 8 6.98 9.96 4.33
N TYR A 9 6.55 10.83 3.41
CA TYR A 9 7.39 11.94 2.93
C TYR A 9 7.67 12.99 4.00
N ASP A 10 6.68 13.36 4.81
CA ASP A 10 6.84 14.30 5.92
C ASP A 10 7.73 13.68 7.02
N LEU A 11 7.59 12.38 7.27
CA LEU A 11 8.48 11.65 8.17
C LEU A 11 9.93 11.64 7.64
N TYR A 12 10.12 11.29 6.37
CA TYR A 12 11.43 11.29 5.70
C TYR A 12 12.07 12.69 5.70
N GLN A 13 11.26 13.74 5.50
CA GLN A 13 11.68 15.13 5.64
C GLN A 13 12.10 15.46 7.07
N SER A 14 11.35 14.98 8.07
CA SER A 14 11.63 15.22 9.49
C SER A 14 12.95 14.61 9.92
N PHE A 15 13.32 13.46 9.34
CA PHE A 15 14.64 12.84 9.51
C PHE A 15 15.77 13.52 8.73
N GLY A 16 15.49 14.54 7.91
CA GLY A 16 16.53 15.25 7.14
C GLY A 16 17.14 14.45 5.99
N LEU A 17 16.49 13.36 5.55
CA LEU A 17 17.05 12.41 4.59
C LEU A 17 17.04 12.88 3.12
N PHE A 18 16.37 14.00 2.81
CA PHE A 18 16.41 14.60 1.47
C PHE A 18 17.75 15.27 1.18
N LYS A 19 18.36 14.96 0.04
CA LYS A 19 19.65 15.52 -0.41
C LYS A 19 19.45 16.90 -1.06
N LYS A 20 20.53 17.71 -1.04
CA LYS A 20 20.56 19.04 -1.70
C LYS A 20 20.40 18.86 -3.21
N GLY A 21 19.33 19.43 -3.77
CA GLY A 21 18.97 19.28 -5.19
C GLY A 21 17.79 18.34 -5.45
N ASP A 22 17.28 17.64 -4.43
CA ASP A 22 16.05 16.86 -4.55
C ASP A 22 14.88 17.79 -4.91
N ARG A 23 14.27 17.58 -6.08
CA ARG A 23 13.11 18.34 -6.54
C ARG A 23 11.87 17.91 -5.78
N ARG A 24 11.70 18.49 -4.59
CA ARG A 24 10.57 18.23 -3.68
C ARG A 24 9.20 18.47 -4.33
N SER A 25 9.11 19.42 -5.28
CA SER A 25 7.90 19.66 -6.09
C SER A 25 7.62 18.51 -7.05
N ASP A 26 8.65 17.99 -7.72
CA ASP A 26 8.52 16.91 -8.71
C ASP A 26 8.18 15.59 -7.99
N MET A 27 8.80 15.32 -6.84
CA MET A 27 8.51 14.14 -6.01
C MET A 27 7.06 14.13 -5.45
N ARG A 28 6.52 15.31 -5.10
CA ARG A 28 5.11 15.48 -4.70
C ARG A 28 4.15 15.59 -5.88
N ALA A 29 4.61 15.86 -7.10
CA ALA A 29 3.79 15.91 -8.31
C ALA A 29 3.63 14.53 -8.98
N TYR A 30 4.52 13.57 -8.69
CA TYR A 30 4.54 12.21 -9.26
C TYR A 30 3.90 11.16 -8.34
N VAL A 31 2.69 11.48 -7.89
CA VAL A 31 1.86 10.82 -6.89
C VAL A 31 1.23 9.53 -7.41
N SER A 32 1.94 8.41 -7.46
CA SER A 32 1.29 7.08 -7.58
C SER A 32 1.72 6.14 -6.47
N PHE A 33 0.82 5.28 -6.02
CA PHE A 33 1.07 4.23 -5.04
C PHE A 33 2.26 3.36 -5.48
N SER A 34 2.29 2.97 -6.75
CA SER A 34 3.43 2.29 -7.37
C SER A 34 4.75 3.06 -7.25
N ARG A 35 4.76 4.36 -7.55
CA ARG A 35 5.98 5.18 -7.43
C ARG A 35 6.38 5.42 -5.98
N HIS A 36 5.43 5.46 -5.06
CA HIS A 36 5.70 5.46 -3.63
C HIS A 36 6.39 4.15 -3.20
N GLN A 37 5.86 3.00 -3.63
CA GLN A 37 6.46 1.70 -3.38
C GLN A 37 7.85 1.56 -4.06
N GLU A 38 8.04 2.11 -5.26
CA GLU A 38 9.35 2.18 -5.92
C GLU A 38 10.32 3.10 -5.16
N PHE A 39 9.85 4.28 -4.72
CA PHE A 39 10.67 5.26 -4.03
C PHE A 39 11.12 4.77 -2.64
N PHE A 40 10.21 4.18 -1.87
CA PHE A 40 10.54 3.72 -0.51
C PHE A 40 11.00 2.25 -0.44
N GLY A 41 10.46 1.38 -1.30
CA GLY A 41 10.51 -0.08 -1.12
C GLY A 41 11.43 -0.86 -2.06
N ASN A 42 11.53 -0.52 -3.35
CA ASN A 42 12.12 -1.43 -4.36
C ASN A 42 12.87 -0.73 -5.50
N ARG A 43 14.18 -0.51 -5.31
CA ARG A 43 15.15 -0.58 -6.40
C ARG A 43 16.21 -1.60 -6.01
N ASP A 44 16.42 -2.61 -6.84
CA ASP A 44 17.38 -3.69 -6.57
C ASP A 44 18.85 -3.19 -6.61
N ASP A 45 19.07 -1.98 -7.13
CA ASP A 45 20.40 -1.39 -7.36
C ASP A 45 20.70 -0.17 -6.44
N GLU A 46 19.78 0.24 -5.55
CA GLU A 46 19.94 1.41 -4.66
C GLU A 46 19.50 1.10 -3.22
N ILE A 47 20.10 1.76 -2.23
CA ILE A 47 19.68 1.69 -0.81
C ILE A 47 18.18 2.04 -0.74
N LYS A 48 17.38 1.12 -0.19
CA LYS A 48 15.93 1.32 -0.04
C LYS A 48 15.69 2.39 1.03
N ARG A 49 14.84 3.37 0.74
CA ARG A 49 14.65 4.53 1.62
C ARG A 49 13.98 4.17 2.96
N TYR A 50 13.20 3.08 3.01
CA TYR A 50 12.77 2.51 4.28
C TYR A 50 13.94 2.04 5.15
N ASP A 51 15.04 1.59 4.55
CA ASP A 51 16.24 1.18 5.30
C ASP A 51 16.93 2.40 5.91
N GLU A 52 17.00 3.54 5.22
CA GLU A 52 17.57 4.76 5.77
C GLU A 52 16.79 5.25 7.01
N ILE A 53 15.45 5.16 6.98
CA ILE A 53 14.63 5.42 8.18
C ILE A 53 14.95 4.39 9.27
N SER A 54 15.03 3.09 8.90
CA SER A 54 15.29 2.00 9.84
C SER A 54 16.66 2.12 10.51
N GLU A 55 17.68 2.55 9.77
CA GLU A 55 19.03 2.79 10.29
C GLU A 55 19.06 3.90 11.35
N ILE A 56 18.16 4.88 11.25
CA ILE A 56 18.02 5.92 12.26
C ILE A 56 17.29 5.37 13.49
N ILE A 57 16.06 4.86 13.31
CA ILE A 57 15.19 4.50 14.44
C ILE A 57 15.61 3.18 15.13
N ASP A 58 16.29 2.31 14.41
CA ASP A 58 16.70 0.96 14.83
C ASP A 58 18.13 0.64 14.38
N GLY A 59 19.05 1.60 14.54
CA GLY A 59 20.47 1.38 14.23
C GLY A 59 21.16 0.30 15.09
N GLY A 60 20.49 -0.17 16.16
CA GLY A 60 20.92 -1.33 16.94
C GLY A 60 20.40 -2.67 16.40
N GLU A 61 19.70 -2.66 15.26
CA GLU A 61 19.15 -3.81 14.55
C GLU A 61 18.38 -4.77 15.48
N VAL A 62 17.49 -4.21 16.31
CA VAL A 62 16.58 -5.03 17.12
C VAL A 62 15.68 -5.87 16.22
N PHE A 63 15.26 -5.28 15.10
CA PHE A 63 14.61 -5.97 14.00
C PHE A 63 15.47 -5.85 12.74
N SER A 64 15.42 -6.89 11.90
CA SER A 64 16.05 -6.86 10.58
C SER A 64 15.40 -5.80 9.68
N LYS A 65 16.15 -5.35 8.66
CA LYS A 65 15.63 -4.41 7.64
C LYS A 65 14.40 -4.98 6.92
N GLU A 66 14.31 -6.29 6.75
CA GLU A 66 13.14 -6.96 6.15
C GLU A 66 11.89 -6.89 7.05
N GLU A 67 12.05 -7.15 8.35
CA GLU A 67 10.98 -6.99 9.33
C GLU A 67 10.49 -5.53 9.38
N ARG A 68 11.42 -4.56 9.38
CA ARG A 68 11.08 -3.12 9.37
C ARG A 68 10.26 -2.71 8.15
N ARG A 69 10.62 -3.16 6.96
CA ARG A 69 9.83 -2.93 5.74
C ARG A 69 8.43 -3.51 5.86
N THR A 70 8.31 -4.70 6.45
CA THR A 70 7.02 -5.33 6.73
C THR A 70 6.19 -4.48 7.70
N PHE A 71 6.80 -3.85 8.71
CA PHE A 71 6.08 -2.96 9.63
C PHE A 71 5.51 -1.73 8.91
N PHE A 72 6.30 -1.09 8.05
CA PHE A 72 5.80 0.05 7.24
C PHE A 72 4.61 -0.33 6.37
N TYR A 73 4.66 -1.49 5.72
CA TYR A 73 3.54 -2.02 4.96
C TYR A 73 2.30 -2.25 5.83
N LYS A 74 2.46 -2.84 7.03
CA LYS A 74 1.36 -3.06 7.96
C LYS A 74 0.73 -1.75 8.47
N TYR A 75 1.53 -0.69 8.67
CA TYR A 75 0.97 0.63 9.01
C TYR A 75 0.06 1.18 7.89
N GLU A 76 0.47 1.02 6.63
CA GLU A 76 -0.32 1.42 5.47
C GLU A 76 -1.63 0.62 5.38
N GLN A 77 -1.56 -0.70 5.55
CA GLN A 77 -2.75 -1.57 5.54
C GLN A 77 -3.73 -1.24 6.66
N LEU A 78 -3.23 -0.98 7.87
CA LEU A 78 -4.06 -0.55 8.98
C LEU A 78 -4.75 0.78 8.69
N TYR A 79 -4.01 1.76 8.16
CA TYR A 79 -4.56 3.06 7.75
C TYR A 79 -5.68 2.89 6.72
N ASN A 80 -5.43 2.14 5.64
CA ASN A 80 -6.43 1.88 4.60
C ASN A 80 -7.67 1.16 5.15
N SER A 81 -7.49 0.23 6.10
CA SER A 81 -8.60 -0.50 6.72
C SER A 81 -9.48 0.40 7.59
N LEU A 82 -8.91 1.40 8.25
CA LEU A 82 -9.65 2.39 9.04
C LEU A 82 -10.47 3.33 8.15
N ILE A 83 -9.86 3.85 7.09
CA ILE A 83 -10.48 4.84 6.19
C ILE A 83 -11.55 4.21 5.28
N ALA A 84 -11.51 2.89 5.07
CA ALA A 84 -12.52 2.19 4.28
C ALA A 84 -13.88 2.02 4.99
N VAL A 85 -13.94 2.23 6.31
CA VAL A 85 -15.20 2.14 7.05
C VAL A 85 -16.04 3.40 6.79
N PRO A 86 -17.29 3.26 6.34
CA PRO A 86 -18.20 4.41 6.19
C PRO A 86 -18.33 5.23 7.48
N VAL A 87 -18.17 6.55 7.37
CA VAL A 87 -18.36 7.49 8.49
C VAL A 87 -19.49 8.47 8.15
N PHE A 88 -20.48 8.56 9.03
CA PHE A 88 -21.67 9.39 8.85
C PHE A 88 -21.59 10.63 9.72
N THR A 89 -21.11 11.74 9.17
CA THR A 89 -20.82 12.96 9.94
C THR A 89 -20.78 14.19 9.01
N GLU A 90 -20.87 15.39 9.58
CA GLU A 90 -20.66 16.66 8.84
C GLU A 90 -19.19 17.01 8.71
N LEU A 91 -18.31 16.35 9.48
CA LEU A 91 -16.88 16.60 9.42
C LEU A 91 -16.31 16.22 8.06
N SER A 92 -15.37 17.03 7.60
CA SER A 92 -14.60 16.77 6.40
C SER A 92 -13.73 15.52 6.54
N ARG A 93 -13.36 14.96 5.38
CA ARG A 93 -12.45 13.83 5.28
C ARG A 93 -11.11 14.06 5.99
N GLU A 94 -10.54 15.26 5.89
CA GLU A 94 -9.28 15.62 6.54
C GLU A 94 -9.41 15.69 8.06
N GLU A 95 -10.54 16.17 8.58
CA GLU A 95 -10.81 16.16 10.02
C GLU A 95 -10.91 14.74 10.56
N ILE A 96 -11.56 13.82 9.84
CA ILE A 96 -11.65 12.40 10.22
C ILE A 96 -10.28 11.72 10.21
N LYS A 97 -9.47 11.96 9.18
CA LYS A 97 -8.08 11.47 9.11
C LYS A 97 -7.26 11.96 10.31
N LYS A 98 -7.29 13.27 10.58
CA LYS A 98 -6.59 13.89 11.72
C LYS A 98 -7.05 13.29 13.05
N ARG A 99 -8.34 13.01 13.17
CA ARG A 99 -8.93 12.41 14.37
C ARG A 99 -8.43 10.98 14.61
N TYR A 100 -8.43 10.13 13.58
CA TYR A 100 -7.83 8.79 13.66
C TYR A 100 -6.35 8.86 14.02
N ALA A 101 -5.58 9.70 13.31
CA ALA A 101 -4.16 9.87 13.54
C ALA A 101 -3.84 10.26 15.00
N THR A 102 -4.62 11.20 15.56
CA THR A 102 -4.45 11.67 16.96
C THR A 102 -4.67 10.57 18.01
N HIS A 103 -5.47 9.54 17.70
CA HIS A 103 -5.79 8.48 18.66
C HIS A 103 -4.92 7.22 18.49
N ILE A 104 -4.45 6.96 17.27
CA ILE A 104 -3.72 5.73 16.92
C ILE A 104 -2.21 5.95 16.98
N LEU A 105 -1.71 7.01 16.34
CA LEU A 105 -0.27 7.26 16.24
C LEU A 105 0.43 7.32 17.59
N PRO A 106 -0.12 7.92 18.66
CA PRO A 106 0.57 7.96 19.94
C PRO A 106 0.86 6.57 20.51
N ARG A 107 -0.07 5.62 20.32
CA ARG A 107 0.11 4.24 20.77
C ARG A 107 1.11 3.51 19.90
N LEU A 108 1.05 3.69 18.59
CA LEU A 108 2.02 3.08 17.66
C LEU A 108 3.45 3.57 17.94
N ILE A 109 3.63 4.88 18.11
CA ILE A 109 4.93 5.49 18.45
C ILE A 109 5.42 4.97 19.80
N ALA A 110 4.58 4.98 20.84
CA ALA A 110 4.96 4.47 22.16
C ALA A 110 5.31 2.96 22.12
N LEU A 111 4.57 2.16 21.33
CA LEU A 111 4.87 0.74 21.13
C LEU A 111 6.19 0.53 20.39
N ASP A 112 6.46 1.29 19.33
CA ASP A 112 7.70 1.18 18.56
C ASP A 112 8.92 1.56 19.40
N ILE A 113 8.84 2.65 20.18
CA ILE A 113 9.89 3.01 21.15
C ILE A 113 10.08 1.86 22.15
N PHE A 114 9.00 1.32 22.71
CA PHE A 114 9.06 0.26 23.73
C PHE A 114 9.64 -1.06 23.19
N LYS A 115 9.37 -1.39 21.93
CA LYS A 115 9.86 -2.62 21.29
C LYS A 115 11.29 -2.49 20.75
N THR A 116 11.72 -1.28 20.41
CA THR A 116 13.00 -1.03 19.73
C THR A 116 14.09 -0.57 20.70
N TYR A 117 13.74 0.18 21.73
CA TYR A 117 14.73 0.77 22.63
C TYR A 117 15.46 -0.30 23.46
N LYS A 118 16.79 -0.22 23.46
CA LYS A 118 17.69 -1.05 24.27
C LYS A 118 18.50 -0.17 25.24
N PRO A 119 18.44 -0.41 26.57
CA PRO A 119 19.09 0.45 27.56
C PRO A 119 20.61 0.59 27.45
N ASP A 120 21.28 -0.41 26.86
CA ASP A 120 22.73 -0.48 26.67
C ASP A 120 23.23 0.34 25.46
N ASN A 121 22.33 0.87 24.63
CA ASN A 121 22.68 1.68 23.46
C ASN A 121 22.32 3.16 23.66
N GLU A 122 23.23 3.93 24.29
CA GLU A 122 23.07 5.38 24.47
C GLU A 122 23.10 6.17 23.15
N ASP A 123 23.68 5.59 22.09
CA ASP A 123 23.78 6.22 20.77
C ASP A 123 22.51 6.01 19.92
N SER A 124 21.55 5.23 20.41
CA SER A 124 20.26 4.99 19.76
C SER A 124 19.44 6.27 19.64
N PHE A 125 18.77 6.46 18.49
CA PHE A 125 17.80 7.54 18.28
C PHE A 125 16.75 7.61 19.40
N TYR A 126 16.28 6.46 19.88
CA TYR A 126 15.27 6.41 20.93
C TYR A 126 15.79 6.66 22.34
N HIS A 127 17.11 6.68 22.58
CA HIS A 127 17.67 6.85 23.92
C HIS A 127 17.22 8.16 24.58
N HIS A 128 17.40 9.29 23.90
CA HIS A 128 17.02 10.59 24.44
C HIS A 128 15.50 10.79 24.51
N ILE A 129 14.75 10.17 23.58
CA ILE A 129 13.28 10.16 23.63
C ILE A 129 12.80 9.38 24.86
N HIS A 130 13.35 8.18 25.10
CA HIS A 130 13.05 7.37 26.28
C HIS A 130 13.28 8.14 27.58
N LEU A 131 14.44 8.79 27.72
CA LEU A 131 14.76 9.58 28.91
C LEU A 131 13.83 10.77 29.06
N PHE A 132 13.61 11.54 27.99
CA PHE A 132 12.71 12.70 27.99
C PHE A 132 11.28 12.32 28.41
N LEU A 133 10.71 11.27 27.81
CA LEU A 133 9.35 10.82 28.09
C LEU A 133 9.12 10.39 29.54
N GLN A 134 10.18 10.10 30.31
CA GLN A 134 10.09 9.76 31.74
C GLN A 134 10.24 10.98 32.67
N LYS A 135 10.80 12.09 32.20
CA LYS A 135 11.05 13.29 33.02
C LYS A 135 9.77 13.85 33.62
N LYS A 136 9.85 14.33 34.86
CA LYS A 136 8.67 14.87 35.55
C LYS A 136 8.05 16.06 34.81
N TYR A 137 8.84 16.91 34.15
CA TYR A 137 8.35 18.06 33.39
C TYR A 137 7.80 17.72 32.00
N CYS A 138 8.04 16.50 31.47
CA CYS A 138 7.43 16.09 30.20
C CYS A 138 5.90 15.99 30.36
N PRO A 139 5.09 16.60 29.45
CA PRO A 139 3.64 16.54 29.54
C PRO A 139 3.09 15.12 29.64
N CYS A 140 2.10 14.94 30.51
CA CYS A 140 1.31 13.72 30.69
C CYS A 140 -0.14 14.09 31.03
N TRP A 141 -1.10 13.17 30.86
CA TRP A 141 -2.56 13.44 30.81
C TRP A 141 -3.12 14.45 31.82
N ASP A 142 -2.66 14.40 33.07
CA ASP A 142 -3.26 15.13 34.19
C ASP A 142 -2.45 16.36 34.65
N ASP A 143 -1.34 16.66 33.97
CA ASP A 143 -0.46 17.74 34.36
C ASP A 143 -0.73 19.02 33.58
N LYS A 144 -1.00 20.14 34.28
CA LYS A 144 -0.93 21.52 33.73
C LYS A 144 0.52 21.97 33.51
N LYS A 145 1.40 21.05 33.10
CA LYS A 145 2.83 21.33 32.88
C LYS A 145 3.03 22.14 31.60
N GLU A 146 4.18 22.78 31.51
CA GLU A 146 4.60 23.58 30.35
C GLU A 146 4.44 22.80 29.04
N GLY A 147 4.24 23.51 27.92
CA GLY A 147 4.07 22.90 26.61
C GLY A 147 5.26 22.02 26.20
N SER A 148 5.02 21.05 25.31
CA SER A 148 6.01 20.05 24.87
C SER A 148 7.37 20.63 24.46
N TYR A 149 7.38 21.82 23.83
CA TYR A 149 8.59 22.55 23.43
C TYR A 149 9.42 23.04 24.62
N SER A 150 8.79 23.60 25.66
CA SER A 150 9.50 24.07 26.86
C SER A 150 10.11 22.90 27.61
N ALA A 151 9.36 21.80 27.76
CA ALA A 151 9.86 20.58 28.37
C ALA A 151 11.07 19.99 27.62
N ALA A 152 11.05 20.01 26.28
CA ALA A 152 12.17 19.55 25.47
C ALA A 152 13.40 20.46 25.63
N LYS A 153 13.21 21.78 25.69
CA LYS A 153 14.30 22.75 25.99
C LYS A 153 14.90 22.49 27.36
N GLU A 154 14.07 22.28 28.37
CA GLU A 154 14.53 21.96 29.72
C GLU A 154 15.39 20.69 29.73
N TYR A 155 14.94 19.62 29.07
CA TYR A 155 15.71 18.39 28.92
C TYR A 155 17.07 18.62 28.24
N LEU A 156 17.08 19.30 27.10
CA LEU A 156 18.32 19.53 26.35
C LEU A 156 19.30 20.39 27.16
N LYS A 157 18.81 21.40 27.88
CA LYS A 157 19.65 22.22 28.78
C LYS A 157 20.18 21.41 29.95
N GLU A 158 19.34 20.59 30.60
CA GLU A 158 19.73 19.71 31.71
C GLU A 158 20.84 18.76 31.25
N TYR A 159 20.64 18.09 30.10
CA TYR A 159 21.60 17.15 29.52
C TYR A 159 22.91 17.83 29.11
N THR A 160 22.84 18.99 28.45
CA THR A 160 24.00 19.75 27.99
C THR A 160 24.87 20.23 29.16
N ARG A 161 24.24 20.61 30.29
CA ARG A 161 24.95 21.06 31.50
C ARG A 161 25.76 19.95 32.16
N VAL A 162 25.48 18.67 31.92
CA VAL A 162 26.28 17.55 32.45
C VAL A 162 27.73 17.62 31.95
N PHE A 163 27.95 18.19 30.76
CA PHE A 163 29.25 18.30 30.12
C PHE A 163 30.00 19.61 30.42
N SER A 164 29.53 20.38 31.41
CA SER A 164 29.92 21.79 31.65
C SER A 164 31.27 21.99 32.37
N THR A 165 32.34 21.40 31.86
CA THR A 165 33.69 21.93 32.12
C THR A 165 33.88 23.14 31.20
N HIS A 166 34.07 24.35 31.74
CA HIS A 166 34.07 25.63 30.98
C HIS A 166 32.72 25.99 30.33
N LYS A 167 31.78 26.48 31.14
CA LYS A 167 30.38 26.77 30.77
C LYS A 167 30.24 27.76 29.62
N GLU A 168 31.17 28.71 29.50
CA GLU A 168 31.22 29.71 28.43
C GLU A 168 31.33 29.08 27.04
N ASN A 169 32.05 27.96 26.89
CA ASN A 169 32.32 27.34 25.60
C ASN A 169 31.13 26.52 25.05
N ILE A 170 30.09 26.29 25.86
CA ILE A 170 28.86 25.58 25.46
C ILE A 170 27.74 26.58 25.11
N PHE A 171 27.95 27.87 25.36
CA PHE A 171 26.94 28.91 25.17
C PHE A 171 26.28 28.91 23.77
N PRO A 172 27.02 28.73 22.66
CA PRO A 172 26.40 28.65 21.32
C PRO A 172 25.32 27.57 21.22
N ILE A 173 25.55 26.39 21.82
CA ILE A 173 24.57 25.30 21.84
C ILE A 173 23.34 25.66 22.68
N ILE A 174 23.53 26.32 23.82
CA ILE A 174 22.41 26.73 24.70
C ILE A 174 21.53 27.78 24.00
N GLU A 175 22.13 28.73 23.30
CA GLU A 175 21.40 29.75 22.52
C GLU A 175 20.55 29.10 21.42
N HIS A 176 21.11 28.11 20.72
CA HIS A 176 20.35 27.33 19.75
C HIS A 176 19.17 26.57 20.38
N ILE A 177 19.37 25.94 21.54
CA ILE A 177 18.29 25.27 22.28
C ILE A 177 17.20 26.28 22.69
N ASP A 178 17.58 27.49 23.11
CA ASP A 178 16.63 28.53 23.50
C ASP A 178 15.73 29.00 22.34
N ASN A 179 16.23 28.88 21.11
CA ASN A 179 15.50 29.22 19.90
C ASN A 179 14.54 28.12 19.40
N ILE A 180 14.39 27.00 20.11
CA ILE A 180 13.37 25.98 19.82
C ILE A 180 11.97 26.53 20.14
N ARG A 181 11.12 26.60 19.10
CA ARG A 181 9.77 27.17 19.11
C ARG A 181 8.84 26.39 18.18
N GLU A 182 7.53 26.53 18.40
CA GLU A 182 6.48 25.83 17.64
C GLU A 182 6.39 26.26 16.16
N ASP A 183 6.72 27.52 15.88
CA ASP A 183 6.65 28.14 14.55
C ASP A 183 7.88 27.87 13.67
N ASN A 184 8.97 27.33 14.24
CA ASN A 184 10.24 27.17 13.52
C ASN A 184 10.61 25.68 13.32
N SER A 185 10.69 25.22 12.06
CA SER A 185 11.17 23.88 11.75
C SER A 185 12.68 23.78 11.95
N GLN A 186 13.09 23.02 12.95
CA GLN A 186 14.50 22.73 13.20
C GLN A 186 14.95 21.61 12.24
N ARG A 187 16.01 21.88 11.45
CA ARG A 187 16.64 20.91 10.55
C ARG A 187 17.71 20.11 11.29
N GLN A 188 18.06 18.94 10.76
CA GLN A 188 19.15 18.10 11.29
C GLN A 188 20.49 18.86 11.38
N GLU A 189 20.76 19.77 10.44
CA GLU A 189 22.00 20.55 10.35
C GLU A 189 22.04 21.77 11.30
N THR A 190 20.93 22.10 11.96
CA THR A 190 20.77 23.40 12.67
C THR A 190 21.76 23.57 13.84
N LEU A 191 22.29 22.48 14.38
CA LEU A 191 23.28 22.51 15.48
C LEU A 191 24.72 22.28 14.99
N ALA A 192 24.96 22.06 13.69
CA ALA A 192 26.28 21.69 13.18
C ALA A 192 27.30 22.82 13.35
N GLU A 193 26.90 24.05 13.08
CA GLU A 193 27.72 25.25 13.22
C GLU A 193 28.05 25.51 14.70
N ALA A 194 27.04 25.54 15.57
CA ALA A 194 27.23 25.71 17.02
C ALA A 194 28.12 24.65 17.65
N ILE A 195 28.01 23.37 17.22
CA ILE A 195 28.92 22.32 17.68
C ILE A 195 30.36 22.58 17.27
N ASN A 196 30.57 23.03 16.03
CA ASN A 196 31.90 23.33 15.52
C ASN A 196 32.53 24.53 16.25
N GLU A 197 31.74 25.57 16.52
CA GLU A 197 32.16 26.71 17.34
C GLU A 197 32.59 26.28 18.74
N CYS A 198 31.78 25.46 19.42
CA CYS A 198 32.13 24.89 20.72
C CYS A 198 33.42 24.05 20.63
N TYR A 199 33.56 23.21 19.60
CA TYR A 199 34.76 22.38 19.41
C TYR A 199 36.04 23.23 19.26
N ILE A 200 36.00 24.28 18.43
CA ILE A 200 37.13 25.20 18.23
C ILE A 200 37.48 25.91 19.55
N ALA A 201 36.47 26.39 20.29
CA ALA A 201 36.68 27.06 21.57
C ALA A 201 37.38 26.13 22.60
N TYR A 202 36.98 24.86 22.66
CA TYR A 202 37.62 23.88 23.52
C TYR A 202 39.04 23.50 23.08
N ALA A 203 39.27 23.37 21.77
CA ALA A 203 40.58 23.01 21.21
C ALA A 203 41.68 24.01 21.58
N HIS A 204 41.33 25.27 21.86
CA HIS A 204 42.28 26.30 22.28
C HIS A 204 42.69 26.24 23.76
N ILE A 205 41.95 25.50 24.59
CA ILE A 205 42.06 25.57 26.06
C ILE A 205 42.44 24.22 26.68
N VAL A 206 42.05 23.11 26.06
CA VAL A 206 42.21 21.77 26.63
C VAL A 206 43.31 20.95 25.96
N LYS A 207 43.86 19.95 26.66
CA LYS A 207 44.86 19.03 26.10
C LYS A 207 44.18 18.06 25.12
N LYS A 208 44.98 17.46 24.22
CA LYS A 208 44.51 16.54 23.17
C LYS A 208 43.63 15.38 23.69
N ASN A 209 43.97 14.79 24.83
CA ASN A 209 43.19 13.68 25.42
C ASN A 209 41.83 14.16 25.94
N ASP A 210 41.76 15.36 26.51
CA ASP A 210 40.52 15.97 26.99
C ASP A 210 39.64 16.43 25.81
N LEU A 211 40.27 16.86 24.71
CA LEU A 211 39.57 17.26 23.48
C LEU A 211 38.80 16.09 22.85
N ALA A 212 39.35 14.87 22.89
CA ALA A 212 38.67 13.67 22.42
C ALA A 212 37.41 13.35 23.26
N VAL A 213 37.46 13.59 24.57
CA VAL A 213 36.30 13.45 25.47
C VAL A 213 35.24 14.50 25.17
N ILE A 214 35.66 15.75 24.94
CA ILE A 214 34.77 16.85 24.55
C ILE A 214 34.09 16.56 23.21
N GLU A 215 34.83 16.09 22.21
CA GLU A 215 34.26 15.71 20.91
C GLU A 215 33.19 14.62 21.07
N LYS A 216 33.45 13.61 21.89
CA LYS A 216 32.46 12.57 22.21
C LYS A 216 31.21 13.16 22.87
N ASN A 217 31.38 14.08 23.82
CA ASN A 217 30.27 14.73 24.52
C ASN A 217 29.43 15.62 23.58
N LEU A 218 30.08 16.39 22.70
CA LEU A 218 29.40 17.21 21.68
C LEU A 218 28.60 16.33 20.70
N LYS A 219 29.12 15.16 20.32
CA LYS A 219 28.37 14.18 19.51
C LYS A 219 27.13 13.66 20.24
N LYS A 220 27.23 13.37 21.54
CA LYS A 220 26.06 12.97 22.36
C LYS A 220 25.00 14.07 22.44
N ILE A 221 25.41 15.33 22.65
CA ILE A 221 24.48 16.48 22.64
C ILE A 221 23.80 16.62 21.27
N LYS A 222 24.54 16.44 20.18
CA LYS A 222 23.99 16.44 18.81
C LYS A 222 22.90 15.39 18.65
N SER A 223 23.16 14.16 19.13
CA SER A 223 22.19 13.06 19.07
C SER A 223 20.93 13.39 19.86
N ALA A 224 21.08 13.87 21.10
CA ALA A 224 19.94 14.30 21.93
C ALA A 224 19.09 15.37 21.27
N HIS A 225 19.72 16.40 20.72
CA HIS A 225 19.06 17.48 20.01
C HIS A 225 18.31 16.96 18.78
N TYR A 226 18.95 16.09 17.99
CA TYR A 226 18.35 15.51 16.80
C TYR A 226 17.09 14.69 17.13
N SER A 227 17.18 13.76 18.09
CA SER A 227 16.04 12.91 18.47
C SER A 227 14.84 13.71 18.94
N LEU A 228 15.04 14.72 19.79
CA LEU A 228 13.94 15.57 20.26
C LEU A 228 13.43 16.53 19.19
N THR A 229 14.29 17.01 18.30
CA THR A 229 13.86 17.82 17.16
C THR A 229 12.91 17.05 16.24
N VAL A 230 13.24 15.79 15.91
CA VAL A 230 12.35 14.93 15.11
C VAL A 230 11.00 14.74 15.83
N LEU A 231 11.01 14.47 17.13
CA LEU A 231 9.79 14.32 17.92
C LEU A 231 8.94 15.61 17.94
N LEU A 232 9.56 16.78 18.08
CA LEU A 232 8.87 18.08 18.05
C LEU A 232 8.35 18.43 16.65
N ASN A 233 9.05 18.05 15.59
CA ASN A 233 8.54 18.22 14.22
C ASN A 233 7.23 17.45 14.00
N VAL A 234 7.09 16.26 14.61
CA VAL A 234 5.84 15.50 14.63
C VAL A 234 4.78 16.19 15.50
N GLU A 235 5.14 16.67 16.70
CA GLU A 235 4.25 17.42 17.61
C GLU A 235 3.58 18.62 16.92
N ARG A 236 4.33 19.32 16.07
CA ARG A 236 3.84 20.46 15.30
C ARG A 236 2.72 20.09 14.33
N GLN A 237 2.80 18.91 13.70
CA GLN A 237 1.76 18.45 12.78
C GLN A 237 0.55 17.91 13.56
N LEU A 238 0.81 17.18 14.64
CA LEU A 238 -0.20 16.56 15.49
C LEU A 238 0.27 16.62 16.95
N PRO A 239 -0.53 17.16 17.89
CA PRO A 239 -0.14 17.24 19.29
C PRO A 239 -0.24 15.86 19.96
N LEU A 240 0.84 15.09 19.94
CA LEU A 240 0.90 13.68 20.30
C LEU A 240 1.77 13.39 21.53
N ILE A 241 2.79 14.21 21.84
CA ILE A 241 3.81 13.92 22.88
C ILE A 241 3.17 13.64 24.24
N LYS A 242 2.18 14.44 24.65
CA LYS A 242 1.43 14.24 25.91
C LYS A 242 0.80 12.84 25.98
N ILE A 243 0.30 12.34 24.87
CA ILE A 243 -0.38 11.04 24.77
C ILE A 243 0.65 9.91 24.65
N VAL A 244 1.71 10.10 23.86
CA VAL A 244 2.84 9.17 23.74
C VAL A 244 3.47 8.93 25.10
N SER A 245 3.78 9.99 25.85
CA SER A 245 4.34 9.95 27.20
C SER A 245 3.51 9.09 28.15
N LYS A 246 2.18 9.21 28.12
CA LYS A 246 1.30 8.37 28.94
C LYS A 246 1.41 6.90 28.58
N TYR A 247 1.22 6.55 27.31
CA TYR A 247 1.24 5.14 26.90
C TYR A 247 2.61 4.51 27.14
N TYR A 248 3.68 5.25 26.86
CA TYR A 248 5.03 4.79 27.07
C TYR A 248 5.34 4.51 28.55
N ARG A 249 4.95 5.43 29.45
CA ARG A 249 5.09 5.21 30.90
C ARG A 249 4.28 4.02 31.41
N ASP A 250 3.06 3.81 30.89
CA ASP A 250 2.24 2.65 31.24
C ASP A 250 2.91 1.34 30.76
N TYR A 251 3.51 1.32 29.57
CA TYR A 251 4.27 0.16 29.07
C TYR A 251 5.51 -0.13 29.91
N LEU A 252 6.25 0.90 30.36
CA LEU A 252 7.39 0.70 31.25
C LEU A 252 6.97 0.17 32.62
N ALA A 253 5.85 0.64 33.17
CA ALA A 253 5.40 0.26 34.51
C ALA A 253 4.71 -1.11 34.55
N HIS A 254 3.93 -1.45 33.52
CA HIS A 254 3.02 -2.61 33.55
C HIS A 254 3.23 -3.58 32.38
N GLY A 255 4.15 -3.30 31.47
CA GLY A 255 4.24 -4.02 30.20
C GLY A 255 3.04 -3.76 29.28
N ILE A 256 2.93 -4.57 28.22
CA ILE A 256 1.76 -4.55 27.34
C ILE A 256 0.68 -5.43 27.95
N ARG A 257 -0.42 -4.82 28.41
CA ARG A 257 -1.53 -5.55 29.05
C ARG A 257 -2.19 -6.54 28.07
N PRO A 258 -2.47 -7.78 28.51
CA PRO A 258 -3.14 -8.77 27.68
C PRO A 258 -4.61 -8.39 27.42
N ASN A 259 -5.14 -8.89 26.31
CA ASN A 259 -6.47 -8.68 25.76
C ASN A 259 -6.83 -7.20 25.48
N GLY A 260 -5.81 -6.33 25.40
CA GLY A 260 -5.98 -4.90 25.16
C GLY A 260 -5.63 -4.49 23.72
N ILE A 261 -6.09 -3.30 23.31
CA ILE A 261 -5.76 -2.76 21.97
C ILE A 261 -4.25 -2.63 21.73
N SER A 262 -3.46 -2.33 22.77
CA SER A 262 -1.99 -2.23 22.65
C SER A 262 -1.35 -3.58 22.31
N GLU A 263 -1.89 -4.67 22.85
CA GLU A 263 -1.45 -6.03 22.51
C GLU A 263 -1.86 -6.38 21.08
N MET A 264 -3.10 -6.10 20.67
CA MET A 264 -3.56 -6.36 19.31
C MET A 264 -2.73 -5.61 18.27
N LEU A 265 -2.41 -4.34 18.53
CA LEU A 265 -1.47 -3.57 17.71
C LEU A 265 -0.06 -4.19 17.72
N SER A 266 0.44 -4.59 18.89
CA SER A 266 1.76 -5.23 19.00
C SER A 266 1.84 -6.56 18.23
N ARG A 267 0.79 -7.38 18.28
CA ARG A 267 0.71 -8.67 17.57
C ARG A 267 0.63 -8.42 16.07
N TYR A 268 -0.29 -7.56 15.65
CA TYR A 268 -0.45 -7.17 14.25
C TYR A 268 0.88 -6.73 13.63
N ILE A 269 1.60 -5.80 14.27
CA ILE A 269 2.83 -5.24 13.74
C ILE A 269 4.02 -6.21 13.89
N TYR A 270 4.32 -6.66 15.10
CA TYR A 270 5.61 -7.30 15.43
C TYR A 270 5.57 -8.83 15.54
N LYS A 271 4.39 -9.47 15.68
CA LYS A 271 4.29 -10.92 15.92
C LYS A 271 2.96 -11.53 15.41
N PRO A 272 2.87 -11.99 14.16
CA PRO A 272 1.92 -13.05 13.86
C PRO A 272 2.49 -14.35 14.45
N GLU A 273 1.92 -14.87 15.54
CA GLU A 273 2.38 -16.17 16.08
C GLU A 273 1.90 -17.32 15.18
N ASP A 274 2.72 -18.35 14.98
CA ASP A 274 2.40 -19.53 14.15
C ASP A 274 1.19 -20.35 14.68
N HIS A 275 0.68 -20.02 15.87
CA HIS A 275 -0.45 -20.65 16.53
C HIS A 275 -1.60 -19.68 16.83
N ASP A 276 -1.62 -18.54 16.14
CA ASP A 276 -2.64 -17.54 16.35
C ASP A 276 -4.01 -18.04 15.82
N PHE A 277 -4.95 -18.33 16.73
CA PHE A 277 -6.31 -18.78 16.37
C PHE A 277 -7.10 -17.69 15.62
N LEU A 278 -6.66 -16.43 15.68
CA LEU A 278 -7.26 -15.33 14.94
C LEU A 278 -6.53 -15.16 13.61
N PRO A 279 -7.20 -15.36 12.45
CA PRO A 279 -6.63 -14.97 11.18
C PRO A 279 -6.27 -13.48 11.20
N HIS A 280 -5.23 -13.09 10.48
CA HIS A 280 -4.72 -11.71 10.39
C HIS A 280 -5.84 -10.67 10.17
N ASP A 281 -6.87 -11.02 9.38
CA ASP A 281 -8.05 -10.18 9.14
C ASP A 281 -8.89 -9.96 10.41
N GLY A 282 -9.00 -10.96 11.28
CA GLY A 282 -9.67 -10.87 12.57
C GLY A 282 -9.00 -9.83 13.50
N ILE A 283 -7.67 -9.79 13.54
CA ILE A 283 -6.92 -8.81 14.34
C ILE A 283 -7.15 -7.40 13.79
N VAL A 284 -7.05 -7.20 12.47
CA VAL A 284 -7.30 -5.90 11.83
C VAL A 284 -8.73 -5.44 12.10
N ASN A 285 -9.72 -6.31 11.91
CA ASN A 285 -11.13 -5.99 12.15
C ASN A 285 -11.39 -5.60 13.62
N TYR A 286 -10.74 -6.26 14.57
CA TYR A 286 -10.81 -5.89 15.99
C TYR A 286 -10.24 -4.48 16.22
N ILE A 287 -9.05 -4.19 15.70
CA ILE A 287 -8.41 -2.87 15.84
C ILE A 287 -9.28 -1.78 15.22
N VAL A 288 -9.79 -2.01 14.01
CA VAL A 288 -10.67 -1.07 13.30
C VAL A 288 -11.94 -0.82 14.10
N SER A 289 -12.60 -1.87 14.62
CA SER A 289 -13.82 -1.75 15.43
C SER A 289 -13.57 -0.99 16.73
N TYR A 290 -12.43 -1.24 17.40
CA TYR A 290 -12.04 -0.53 18.61
C TYR A 290 -11.89 0.97 18.36
N TYR A 291 -11.18 1.35 17.31
CA TYR A 291 -10.98 2.77 17.01
C TYR A 291 -12.23 3.42 16.44
N TYR A 292 -13.03 2.72 15.63
CA TYR A 292 -14.30 3.25 15.16
C TYR A 292 -15.22 3.58 16.34
N SER A 293 -15.42 2.64 17.27
CA SER A 293 -16.30 2.84 18.43
C SER A 293 -15.87 3.99 19.35
N ARG A 294 -14.56 4.23 19.51
CA ARG A 294 -14.05 5.27 20.41
C ARG A 294 -13.84 6.62 19.74
N VAL A 295 -13.42 6.62 18.47
CA VAL A 295 -13.00 7.83 17.77
C VAL A 295 -14.14 8.39 16.94
N ILE A 296 -14.93 7.53 16.31
CA ILE A 296 -15.91 7.91 15.29
C ILE A 296 -17.35 7.88 15.80
N THR A 297 -17.77 6.86 16.55
CA THR A 297 -19.14 6.79 17.08
C THR A 297 -19.56 8.07 17.84
N PRO A 298 -18.71 8.72 18.65
CA PRO A 298 -19.10 9.94 19.37
C PRO A 298 -19.41 11.16 18.50
N ILE A 299 -19.00 11.16 17.23
CA ILE A 299 -19.21 12.26 16.27
C ILE A 299 -20.04 11.86 15.06
N SER A 300 -20.53 10.62 15.06
CA SER A 300 -21.35 10.11 13.97
C SER A 300 -22.81 10.35 14.25
N PHE A 301 -23.57 10.57 13.19
CA PHE A 301 -25.02 10.53 13.27
C PHE A 301 -25.49 9.15 13.72
N ASN A 302 -26.55 9.12 14.53
CA ASN A 302 -27.22 7.88 14.90
C ASN A 302 -28.12 7.43 13.74
N MET A 303 -27.50 6.81 12.74
CA MET A 303 -28.19 6.31 11.55
C MET A 303 -29.19 5.21 11.91
N GLU A 304 -30.32 5.19 11.20
CA GLU A 304 -31.27 4.10 11.37
C GLU A 304 -30.67 2.77 10.90
N ARG A 305 -31.04 1.66 11.59
CA ARG A 305 -30.57 0.31 11.21
C ARG A 305 -30.91 -0.02 9.77
N GLU A 306 -32.03 0.47 9.27
CA GLU A 306 -32.49 0.27 7.90
C GLU A 306 -31.59 1.02 6.89
N SER A 307 -31.24 2.29 7.17
CA SER A 307 -30.26 3.06 6.39
C SER A 307 -28.91 2.34 6.28
N ILE A 308 -28.41 1.80 7.41
CA ILE A 308 -27.16 1.03 7.44
C ILE A 308 -27.27 -0.24 6.58
N HIS A 309 -28.42 -0.92 6.61
CA HIS A 309 -28.68 -2.10 5.78
C HIS A 309 -28.65 -1.76 4.29
N TYR A 310 -29.22 -0.63 3.87
CA TYR A 310 -29.17 -0.17 2.49
C TYR A 310 -27.75 0.12 2.01
N ILE A 311 -26.94 0.78 2.83
CA ILE A 311 -25.52 1.02 2.53
C ILE A 311 -24.74 -0.28 2.35
N LYS A 312 -25.01 -1.29 3.19
CA LYS A 312 -24.37 -2.61 3.06
C LYS A 312 -24.77 -3.30 1.76
N LYS A 313 -26.04 -3.19 1.35
CA LYS A 313 -26.51 -3.70 0.06
C LYS A 313 -25.82 -3.02 -1.12
N VAL A 314 -25.67 -1.69 -1.11
CA VAL A 314 -24.94 -0.96 -2.16
C VAL A 314 -23.49 -1.43 -2.26
N LYS A 315 -22.82 -1.59 -1.11
CA LYS A 315 -21.46 -2.16 -1.07
C LYS A 315 -21.40 -3.56 -1.67
N ASP A 316 -22.37 -4.40 -1.29
CA ASP A 316 -22.42 -5.80 -1.70
C ASP A 316 -22.52 -5.95 -3.22
N ILE A 317 -23.34 -5.13 -3.90
CA ILE A 317 -23.53 -5.16 -5.35
C ILE A 317 -22.20 -5.03 -6.12
N ILE A 318 -21.28 -4.19 -5.63
CA ILE A 318 -20.02 -3.88 -6.32
C ILE A 318 -18.90 -4.81 -5.88
N PHE A 319 -18.73 -4.99 -4.56
CA PHE A 319 -17.51 -5.58 -3.99
C PHE A 319 -17.64 -7.07 -3.67
N ASN A 320 -18.85 -7.64 -3.57
CA ASN A 320 -19.00 -9.04 -3.23
C ASN A 320 -18.93 -9.93 -4.48
N LEU A 321 -17.73 -10.45 -4.76
CA LEU A 321 -17.47 -11.35 -5.88
C LEU A 321 -17.98 -12.79 -5.67
N ASN A 322 -18.36 -13.14 -4.45
CA ASN A 322 -18.86 -14.47 -4.08
C ASN A 322 -20.39 -14.54 -4.10
N SER A 323 -21.07 -13.40 -4.24
CA SER A 323 -22.53 -13.35 -4.27
C SER A 323 -23.06 -13.73 -5.64
N THR A 324 -24.06 -14.60 -5.66
CA THR A 324 -24.84 -14.94 -6.85
C THR A 324 -26.16 -14.15 -6.91
N THR A 325 -26.43 -13.28 -5.92
CA THR A 325 -27.66 -12.48 -5.87
C THR A 325 -27.74 -11.53 -7.06
N THR A 326 -28.83 -11.65 -7.82
CA THR A 326 -29.18 -10.76 -8.92
C THR A 326 -30.13 -9.64 -8.46
N TYR A 327 -30.11 -8.52 -9.17
CA TYR A 327 -30.95 -7.35 -8.91
C TYR A 327 -31.60 -6.94 -10.22
N SER A 328 -32.92 -6.90 -10.24
CA SER A 328 -33.68 -6.31 -11.34
C SER A 328 -33.59 -4.78 -11.31
N GLY A 329 -33.97 -4.13 -12.41
CA GLY A 329 -34.13 -2.66 -12.42
C GLY A 329 -35.10 -2.16 -11.34
N ALA A 330 -36.14 -2.94 -11.03
CA ALA A 330 -37.10 -2.63 -9.98
C ALA A 330 -36.46 -2.71 -8.58
N ASP A 331 -35.56 -3.67 -8.33
CA ASP A 331 -34.84 -3.77 -7.05
C ASP A 331 -33.94 -2.56 -6.82
N LEU A 332 -33.25 -2.10 -7.86
CA LEU A 332 -32.40 -0.92 -7.82
C LEU A 332 -33.22 0.36 -7.60
N ILE A 333 -34.35 0.52 -8.29
CA ILE A 333 -35.28 1.65 -8.05
C ILE A 333 -35.81 1.62 -6.62
N ASN A 334 -36.23 0.45 -6.13
CA ASN A 334 -36.71 0.30 -4.75
C ASN A 334 -35.63 0.70 -3.74
N LEU A 335 -34.38 0.30 -3.96
CA LEU A 335 -33.24 0.71 -3.15
C LEU A 335 -33.01 2.23 -3.20
N ALA A 336 -33.10 2.83 -4.40
CA ALA A 336 -32.98 4.28 -4.58
C ALA A 336 -34.09 5.05 -3.84
N ILE A 337 -35.35 4.61 -3.96
CA ILE A 337 -36.49 5.19 -3.23
C ILE A 337 -36.27 5.13 -1.72
N LYS A 338 -35.79 3.99 -1.22
CA LYS A 338 -35.49 3.77 0.20
C LYS A 338 -34.38 4.69 0.71
N LEU A 339 -33.29 4.87 -0.05
CA LEU A 339 -32.22 5.82 0.28
C LEU A 339 -32.72 7.27 0.25
N LYS A 340 -33.56 7.63 -0.73
CA LYS A 340 -34.09 8.99 -0.91
C LYS A 340 -35.09 9.39 0.18
N ASN A 341 -35.92 8.45 0.63
CA ASN A 341 -36.98 8.68 1.61
C ASN A 341 -36.56 8.39 3.06
N SER A 342 -35.36 7.89 3.28
CA SER A 342 -34.81 7.69 4.63
C SER A 342 -34.72 9.03 5.38
N PRO A 343 -34.93 9.03 6.71
CA PRO A 343 -34.69 10.21 7.53
C PRO A 343 -33.24 10.72 7.43
N ASP A 344 -32.29 9.86 7.06
CA ASP A 344 -30.86 10.19 6.89
C ASP A 344 -30.50 10.67 5.46
N LYS A 345 -31.48 11.00 4.61
CA LYS A 345 -31.30 11.26 3.16
C LYS A 345 -30.17 12.21 2.78
N ASN A 346 -29.87 13.21 3.62
CA ASN A 346 -28.81 14.18 3.33
C ASN A 346 -27.42 13.53 3.31
N VAL A 347 -27.16 12.61 4.24
CA VAL A 347 -25.89 11.86 4.34
C VAL A 347 -25.88 10.67 3.36
N LEU A 348 -27.05 10.17 3.00
CA LEU A 348 -27.21 9.04 2.08
C LEU A 348 -27.14 9.41 0.60
N LYS A 349 -27.16 10.70 0.25
CA LYS A 349 -27.17 11.15 -1.15
C LYS A 349 -26.04 10.56 -2.02
N PRO A 350 -24.77 10.52 -1.57
CA PRO A 350 -23.70 9.89 -2.36
C PRO A 350 -23.94 8.39 -2.65
N TYR A 351 -24.63 7.67 -1.77
CA TYR A 351 -25.00 6.27 -1.99
C TYR A 351 -26.16 6.14 -2.98
N LEU A 352 -27.12 7.07 -2.92
CA LEU A 352 -28.19 7.18 -3.91
C LEU A 352 -27.61 7.44 -5.31
N ASP A 353 -26.67 8.38 -5.42
CA ASP A 353 -26.02 8.72 -6.69
C ASP A 353 -25.30 7.49 -7.28
N LEU A 354 -24.61 6.70 -6.44
CA LEU A 354 -23.99 5.45 -6.86
C LEU A 354 -25.02 4.41 -7.34
N VAL A 355 -26.15 4.25 -6.64
CA VAL A 355 -27.23 3.34 -7.06
C VAL A 355 -27.82 3.76 -8.40
N MET A 356 -27.98 5.07 -8.63
CA MET A 356 -28.48 5.57 -9.91
C MET A 356 -27.50 5.32 -11.06
N LEU A 357 -26.18 5.43 -10.83
CA LEU A 357 -25.20 5.01 -11.84
C LEU A 357 -25.29 3.51 -12.15
N ILE A 358 -25.39 2.67 -11.12
CA ILE A 358 -25.56 1.21 -11.29
C ILE A 358 -26.83 0.91 -12.07
N TYR A 359 -27.92 1.63 -11.77
CA TYR A 359 -29.17 1.55 -12.52
C TYR A 359 -28.96 1.91 -14.00
N SER A 360 -28.35 3.05 -14.34
CA SER A 360 -28.07 3.40 -15.75
C SER A 360 -27.20 2.36 -16.47
N ILE A 361 -26.20 1.78 -15.79
CA ILE A 361 -25.40 0.67 -16.34
C ILE A 361 -26.27 -0.55 -16.65
N SER A 362 -27.25 -0.88 -15.81
CA SER A 362 -28.15 -2.02 -16.03
C SER A 362 -29.02 -1.89 -17.29
N TYR A 363 -29.23 -0.67 -17.78
CA TYR A 363 -29.95 -0.36 -19.03
C TYR A 363 -29.03 -0.12 -20.23
N GLY A 364 -27.70 -0.21 -20.04
CA GLY A 364 -26.72 -0.03 -21.12
C GLY A 364 -26.37 1.43 -21.43
N GLU A 365 -26.71 2.39 -20.56
CA GLU A 365 -26.42 3.81 -20.73
C GLU A 365 -24.96 4.14 -20.35
N LEU A 366 -23.99 3.49 -21.02
CA LEU A 366 -22.59 3.51 -20.58
C LEU A 366 -21.89 4.87 -20.79
N GLU A 367 -22.15 5.54 -21.91
CA GLU A 367 -21.53 6.83 -22.24
C GLU A 367 -21.95 7.94 -21.27
N ASP A 368 -23.25 8.06 -21.00
CA ASP A 368 -23.78 9.05 -20.05
C ASP A 368 -23.30 8.76 -18.63
N THR A 369 -23.29 7.48 -18.24
CA THR A 369 -22.71 7.03 -16.95
C THR A 369 -21.22 7.39 -16.86
N TYR A 370 -20.46 7.22 -17.95
CA TYR A 370 -19.04 7.52 -17.99
C TYR A 370 -18.75 9.01 -17.80
N GLU A 371 -19.52 9.89 -18.45
CA GLU A 371 -19.37 11.33 -18.25
C GLU A 371 -19.83 11.76 -16.85
N ALA A 372 -20.87 11.13 -16.29
CA ALA A 372 -21.32 11.39 -14.93
C ALA A 372 -20.29 11.01 -13.86
N VAL A 373 -19.61 9.86 -14.00
CA VAL A 373 -18.61 9.41 -13.02
C VAL A 373 -17.30 10.20 -13.10
N LYS A 374 -16.94 10.70 -14.29
CA LYS A 374 -15.70 11.44 -14.56
C LYS A 374 -15.63 12.80 -13.85
N ILE A 375 -16.78 13.41 -13.56
CA ILE A 375 -16.86 14.71 -12.85
C ILE A 375 -16.91 14.57 -11.33
N ILE A 376 -16.90 13.34 -10.79
CA ILE A 376 -16.98 13.10 -9.35
C ILE A 376 -15.64 13.45 -8.68
N ASP A 377 -15.68 14.45 -7.79
CA ASP A 377 -14.54 14.75 -6.91
C ASP A 377 -14.50 13.74 -5.76
N PRO A 378 -13.46 12.88 -5.68
CA PRO A 378 -13.32 11.90 -4.62
C PRO A 378 -13.17 12.53 -3.23
N ASN A 379 -12.74 13.79 -3.13
CA ASN A 379 -12.59 14.50 -1.87
C ASN A 379 -13.92 15.06 -1.34
N ALA A 380 -14.91 15.24 -2.21
CA ALA A 380 -16.26 15.63 -1.86
C ALA A 380 -17.11 14.46 -1.34
N LEU A 381 -16.65 13.21 -1.55
CA LEU A 381 -17.30 12.01 -1.04
C LEU A 381 -16.94 11.76 0.44
N PRO A 382 -17.88 11.20 1.24
CA PRO A 382 -17.62 10.87 2.63
C PRO A 382 -16.56 9.76 2.76
N VAL A 383 -15.93 9.68 3.94
CA VAL A 383 -14.99 8.61 4.27
C VAL A 383 -15.69 7.26 4.17
N GLY A 384 -15.03 6.30 3.51
CA GLY A 384 -15.52 4.94 3.30
C GLY A 384 -15.23 4.44 1.88
N TYR A 385 -15.98 3.41 1.48
CA TYR A 385 -15.75 2.71 0.21
C TYR A 385 -16.20 3.46 -1.05
N LEU A 386 -16.96 4.55 -0.94
CA LEU A 386 -17.62 5.20 -2.07
C LEU A 386 -16.64 5.70 -3.12
N SER A 387 -15.55 6.37 -2.72
CA SER A 387 -14.55 6.83 -3.68
C SER A 387 -13.96 5.67 -4.48
N SER A 388 -13.74 4.51 -3.84
CA SER A 388 -13.29 3.30 -4.54
C SER A 388 -14.35 2.77 -5.50
N ALA A 389 -15.62 2.71 -5.07
CA ALA A 389 -16.74 2.24 -5.89
C ALA A 389 -16.91 3.04 -7.20
N PHE A 390 -16.96 4.37 -7.10
CA PHE A 390 -17.07 5.24 -8.27
C PHE A 390 -15.86 5.08 -9.20
N TYR A 391 -14.64 5.01 -8.64
CA TYR A 391 -13.44 4.90 -9.47
C TYR A 391 -13.22 3.51 -10.08
N ILE A 392 -13.73 2.44 -9.47
CA ILE A 392 -13.82 1.11 -10.11
C ILE A 392 -14.68 1.21 -11.37
N ILE A 393 -15.85 1.84 -11.28
CA ILE A 393 -16.75 2.07 -12.42
C ILE A 393 -16.06 2.97 -13.47
N HIS A 394 -15.41 4.06 -13.04
CA HIS A 394 -14.71 4.97 -13.95
C HIS A 394 -13.59 4.25 -14.75
N ILE A 395 -12.70 3.52 -14.08
CA ILE A 395 -11.64 2.75 -14.75
C ILE A 395 -12.25 1.72 -15.70
N ALA A 396 -13.28 1.00 -15.26
CA ALA A 396 -13.93 -0.02 -16.06
C ALA A 396 -14.55 0.56 -17.35
N LEU A 397 -15.32 1.63 -17.23
CA LEU A 397 -15.94 2.31 -18.38
C LEU A 397 -14.89 2.95 -19.28
N GLN A 398 -13.80 3.51 -18.74
CA GLN A 398 -12.70 4.02 -19.56
C GLN A 398 -12.03 2.90 -20.36
N ILE A 399 -11.79 1.73 -19.75
CA ILE A 399 -11.27 0.55 -20.46
C ILE A 399 -12.25 0.09 -21.54
N LYS A 400 -13.55 0.14 -21.27
CA LYS A 400 -14.59 -0.27 -22.21
C LYS A 400 -14.72 0.67 -23.42
N LEU A 401 -14.88 1.97 -23.16
CA LEU A 401 -15.23 2.99 -24.15
C LEU A 401 -13.98 3.59 -24.82
N GLU A 402 -12.88 3.70 -24.09
CA GLU A 402 -11.70 4.47 -24.50
C GLU A 402 -10.39 3.65 -24.55
N LYS A 403 -10.47 2.31 -24.64
CA LYS A 403 -9.30 1.39 -24.61
C LYS A 403 -8.07 1.86 -25.41
N LYS A 404 -8.29 2.43 -26.60
CA LYS A 404 -7.22 2.90 -27.51
C LYS A 404 -6.52 4.18 -27.02
N LYS A 405 -7.18 4.98 -26.19
CA LYS A 405 -6.65 6.22 -25.61
C LYS A 405 -5.85 5.98 -24.32
N ILE A 406 -6.00 4.81 -23.68
CA ILE A 406 -5.28 4.46 -22.45
C ILE A 406 -3.79 4.28 -22.77
N LYS A 407 -3.00 5.27 -22.41
CA LYS A 407 -1.53 5.26 -22.46
C LYS A 407 -0.95 4.86 -21.10
N LYS A 408 0.34 4.54 -21.06
CA LYS A 408 1.06 4.26 -19.82
C LYS A 408 0.89 5.44 -18.85
N GLY A 409 0.42 5.13 -17.63
CA GLY A 409 0.27 6.11 -16.56
C GLY A 409 -1.08 6.82 -16.48
N VAL A 410 -1.97 6.68 -17.48
CA VAL A 410 -3.27 7.40 -17.51
C VAL A 410 -4.17 7.02 -16.34
N LEU A 411 -4.17 5.75 -15.92
CA LEU A 411 -5.03 5.25 -14.85
C LEU A 411 -4.46 5.49 -13.43
N LEU A 412 -3.28 6.12 -13.30
CA LEU A 412 -2.57 6.15 -12.01
C LEU A 412 -3.29 6.97 -10.94
N SER A 413 -3.91 8.10 -11.30
CA SER A 413 -4.69 8.92 -10.36
C SER A 413 -5.81 8.10 -9.74
N ASP A 414 -6.49 7.34 -10.59
CA ASP A 414 -7.71 6.61 -10.27
C ASP A 414 -7.39 5.38 -9.41
N ILE A 415 -6.30 4.69 -9.75
CA ILE A 415 -5.78 3.55 -8.98
C ILE A 415 -5.47 3.97 -7.54
N ASN A 416 -4.87 5.14 -7.33
CA ASN A 416 -4.57 5.60 -5.97
C ASN A 416 -5.85 5.80 -5.15
N ILE A 417 -6.88 6.41 -5.76
CA ILE A 417 -8.15 6.66 -5.09
C ILE A 417 -8.80 5.33 -4.68
N ILE A 418 -8.75 4.33 -5.55
CA ILE A 418 -9.23 2.98 -5.23
C ILE A 418 -8.45 2.40 -4.04
N ILE A 419 -7.11 2.44 -4.09
CA ILE A 419 -6.25 1.86 -3.04
C ILE A 419 -6.49 2.50 -1.66
N GLU A 420 -6.65 3.82 -1.61
CA GLU A 420 -6.88 4.56 -0.36
C GLU A 420 -8.24 4.27 0.31
N ASN A 421 -9.22 3.78 -0.45
CA ASN A 421 -10.63 3.75 -0.02
C ASN A 421 -11.26 2.36 -0.01
N GLN A 422 -10.62 1.37 -0.63
CA GLN A 422 -11.20 0.02 -0.77
C GLN A 422 -11.13 -0.85 0.49
N GLY A 423 -10.20 -0.55 1.41
CA GLY A 423 -9.96 -1.35 2.62
C GLY A 423 -9.16 -2.63 2.36
N GLY A 424 -9.11 -3.53 3.36
CA GLY A 424 -8.51 -4.86 3.23
C GLY A 424 -9.38 -5.79 2.37
N TYR A 425 -8.77 -6.52 1.44
CA TYR A 425 -9.48 -7.47 0.58
C TYR A 425 -9.77 -8.79 1.29
N THR A 426 -10.95 -9.35 1.04
CA THR A 426 -11.24 -10.78 1.25
C THR A 426 -10.86 -11.64 0.03
N ASP A 427 -10.62 -11.01 -1.12
CA ASP A 427 -10.02 -11.68 -2.27
C ASP A 427 -8.53 -11.88 -1.99
N PHE A 428 -8.23 -12.95 -1.27
CA PHE A 428 -6.88 -13.49 -1.16
C PHE A 428 -6.24 -13.48 -2.56
N ILE A 429 -5.20 -12.67 -2.74
CA ILE A 429 -4.20 -12.93 -3.78
C ILE A 429 -3.46 -14.12 -3.23
N LEU A 430 -3.98 -15.28 -3.55
CA LEU A 430 -3.14 -16.44 -3.54
C LEU A 430 -2.01 -16.18 -4.54
N ALA A 431 -0.78 -16.22 -4.03
CA ALA A 431 0.36 -16.62 -4.83
C ALA A 431 0.11 -18.07 -5.25
N GLU A 432 -0.74 -18.22 -6.28
CA GLU A 432 -1.47 -19.43 -6.71
C GLU A 432 -2.22 -20.18 -5.60
N PRO A 433 -3.54 -20.42 -5.71
CA PRO A 433 -3.92 -21.78 -5.86
C PRO A 433 -3.91 -22.05 -7.38
N THR A 434 -3.62 -23.26 -7.74
CA THR A 434 -4.62 -23.99 -8.50
C THR A 434 -5.96 -23.25 -8.63
N TYR A 435 -6.40 -22.84 -9.82
CA TYR A 435 -7.82 -22.45 -10.01
C TYR A 435 -8.65 -23.65 -9.51
N ILE A 436 -9.11 -23.56 -8.27
CA ILE A 436 -10.10 -24.46 -7.70
C ILE A 436 -11.38 -23.73 -8.01
N ASP A 437 -12.11 -24.30 -8.96
CA ASP A 437 -13.50 -23.96 -9.17
C ASP A 437 -14.23 -24.23 -7.86
N TYR A 438 -14.45 -23.19 -7.05
CA TYR A 438 -15.16 -23.29 -5.76
C TYR A 438 -16.59 -23.77 -5.95
N ASP A 439 -17.09 -23.73 -7.19
CA ASP A 439 -18.40 -24.27 -7.55
C ASP A 439 -18.39 -25.81 -7.69
N ASN A 440 -17.22 -26.49 -7.67
CA ASN A 440 -17.15 -27.93 -7.99
C ASN A 440 -16.20 -28.85 -7.19
N ILE A 441 -15.41 -28.40 -6.19
CA ILE A 441 -14.58 -29.34 -5.41
C ILE A 441 -14.53 -29.01 -3.91
N ALA A 442 -14.90 -30.00 -3.08
CA ALA A 442 -14.63 -30.01 -1.65
C ALA A 442 -13.15 -30.37 -1.39
N CYS A 443 -12.27 -29.38 -1.34
CA CYS A 443 -10.87 -29.57 -0.90
C CYS A 443 -10.68 -29.19 0.56
N THR A 444 -9.77 -29.89 1.24
CA THR A 444 -9.47 -29.67 2.67
C THR A 444 -8.30 -28.69 2.88
N ASN A 445 -8.27 -28.01 4.03
CA ASN A 445 -7.24 -27.00 4.36
C ASN A 445 -5.79 -27.54 4.35
N ASP A 446 -5.59 -28.84 4.57
CA ASP A 446 -4.26 -29.47 4.57
C ASP A 446 -3.72 -29.72 3.15
N GLU A 447 -4.60 -29.89 2.16
CA GLU A 447 -4.22 -30.02 0.75
C GLU A 447 -3.76 -28.66 0.21
N ILE A 448 -4.44 -27.59 0.61
CA ILE A 448 -4.07 -26.20 0.29
C ILE A 448 -2.66 -25.86 0.82
N LYS A 449 -2.33 -26.30 2.04
CA LYS A 449 -0.99 -26.11 2.64
C LYS A 449 0.13 -26.89 1.93
N LYS A 450 -0.14 -28.12 1.47
CA LYS A 450 0.85 -28.93 0.72
C LYS A 450 1.10 -28.39 -0.68
N ILE A 451 0.06 -27.87 -1.31
CA ILE A 451 0.10 -27.21 -2.60
C ILE A 451 0.93 -25.93 -2.48
N SER A 452 0.62 -25.04 -1.53
CA SER A 452 1.36 -23.78 -1.32
C SER A 452 2.84 -23.98 -0.98
N ALA A 453 3.19 -24.99 -0.16
CA ALA A 453 4.57 -25.29 0.19
C ALA A 453 5.44 -25.73 -1.02
N LYS A 454 4.84 -26.39 -2.02
CA LYS A 454 5.51 -26.75 -3.28
C LYS A 454 5.74 -25.55 -4.21
N PHE A 455 4.96 -24.47 -4.05
CA PHE A 455 5.04 -23.26 -4.89
C PHE A 455 6.06 -22.24 -4.41
N SER A 456 6.31 -22.17 -3.10
CA SER A 456 7.41 -21.37 -2.53
C SER A 456 8.80 -21.72 -3.09
N ASP A 457 8.96 -22.94 -3.63
CA ASP A 457 10.17 -23.39 -4.31
C ASP A 457 10.20 -23.10 -5.83
N SER A 458 9.13 -22.51 -6.40
CA SER A 458 9.02 -22.27 -7.84
C SER A 458 9.70 -20.96 -8.25
N LYS A 459 10.51 -21.01 -9.32
CA LYS A 459 11.37 -19.91 -9.84
C LYS A 459 10.61 -18.66 -10.35
N PHE A 460 9.32 -18.50 -10.05
CA PHE A 460 8.39 -17.58 -10.75
C PHE A 460 8.20 -16.19 -10.12
N HIS A 461 8.82 -15.87 -8.99
CA HIS A 461 8.40 -14.71 -8.19
C HIS A 461 9.02 -13.34 -8.53
N GLN A 462 10.14 -13.26 -9.25
CA GLN A 462 10.78 -11.96 -9.51
C GLN A 462 10.19 -11.19 -10.72
N HIS A 463 9.37 -11.81 -11.57
CA HIS A 463 8.86 -11.19 -12.81
C HIS A 463 7.33 -11.31 -12.97
N SER A 464 6.59 -11.61 -11.91
CA SER A 464 5.13 -11.78 -11.98
C SER A 464 4.40 -10.47 -12.28
N ILE A 465 3.33 -10.54 -13.08
CA ILE A 465 2.42 -9.42 -13.36
C ILE A 465 1.77 -8.90 -12.07
N PHE A 466 1.67 -9.76 -11.06
CA PHE A 466 1.00 -9.52 -9.78
C PHE A 466 1.91 -8.88 -8.73
N THR A 467 3.21 -8.70 -8.98
CA THR A 467 4.05 -7.91 -8.07
C THR A 467 3.81 -6.41 -8.23
N ASN A 468 3.17 -5.98 -9.33
CA ASN A 468 2.81 -4.59 -9.55
C ASN A 468 1.40 -4.29 -8.98
N PRO A 469 1.29 -3.42 -7.96
CA PRO A 469 0.00 -3.10 -7.34
C PRO A 469 -0.96 -2.39 -8.29
N ASN A 470 -0.47 -1.63 -9.27
CA ASN A 470 -1.32 -1.00 -10.29
C ASN A 470 -2.02 -2.07 -11.14
N ASN A 471 -1.27 -3.10 -11.55
CA ASN A 471 -1.81 -4.18 -12.37
C ASN A 471 -2.95 -4.89 -11.63
N ILE A 472 -2.73 -5.22 -10.35
CA ILE A 472 -3.74 -5.87 -9.51
C ILE A 472 -5.00 -5.00 -9.39
N THR A 473 -4.85 -3.71 -9.10
CA THR A 473 -5.99 -2.81 -8.95
C THR A 473 -6.80 -2.71 -10.25
N ILE A 474 -6.14 -2.60 -11.40
CA ILE A 474 -6.82 -2.60 -12.71
C ILE A 474 -7.55 -3.93 -12.95
N MET A 475 -6.88 -5.05 -12.75
CA MET A 475 -7.45 -6.40 -12.91
C MET A 475 -8.67 -6.60 -12.00
N ARG A 476 -8.62 -6.12 -10.76
CA ARG A 476 -9.74 -6.16 -9.82
C ARG A 476 -10.89 -5.27 -10.25
N ALA A 477 -10.62 -4.05 -10.70
CA ALA A 477 -11.67 -3.15 -11.19
C ALA A 477 -12.43 -3.79 -12.37
N VAL A 478 -11.71 -4.41 -13.31
CA VAL A 478 -12.32 -5.16 -14.43
C VAL A 478 -13.19 -6.31 -13.90
N ARG A 479 -12.66 -7.15 -13.01
CA ARG A 479 -13.40 -8.29 -12.44
C ARG A 479 -14.65 -7.84 -11.68
N MET A 480 -14.54 -6.83 -10.82
CA MET A 480 -15.63 -6.27 -10.03
C MET A 480 -16.72 -5.69 -10.92
N TYR A 481 -16.35 -4.92 -11.95
CA TYR A 481 -17.32 -4.39 -12.90
C TYR A 481 -18.04 -5.50 -13.67
N ASN A 482 -17.31 -6.46 -14.25
CA ASN A 482 -17.93 -7.56 -15.00
C ASN A 482 -18.83 -8.42 -14.12
N HIS A 483 -18.45 -8.64 -12.86
CA HIS A 483 -19.25 -9.37 -11.88
C HIS A 483 -20.50 -8.58 -11.45
N MET A 484 -20.36 -7.30 -11.16
CA MET A 484 -21.48 -6.39 -10.88
C MET A 484 -22.48 -6.38 -12.04
N LEU A 485 -21.98 -6.22 -13.28
CA LEU A 485 -22.81 -6.24 -14.49
C LEU A 485 -23.58 -7.57 -14.63
N LYS A 486 -22.93 -8.71 -14.33
CA LYS A 486 -23.60 -10.02 -14.29
C LYS A 486 -24.74 -10.05 -13.26
N ARG A 487 -24.65 -9.30 -12.17
CA ARG A 487 -25.69 -9.29 -11.11
C ARG A 487 -26.84 -8.34 -11.40
N ILE A 488 -26.61 -7.27 -12.17
CA ILE A 488 -27.62 -6.21 -12.39
C ILE A 488 -28.22 -6.19 -13.80
N SER A 489 -27.61 -6.88 -14.77
CA SER A 489 -27.99 -6.73 -16.18
C SER A 489 -29.40 -7.25 -16.45
N TYR A 490 -30.27 -6.36 -16.95
CA TYR A 490 -31.60 -6.69 -17.46
C TYR A 490 -31.55 -7.75 -18.58
N ARG A 491 -30.46 -7.79 -19.37
CA ARG A 491 -30.27 -8.80 -20.44
C ARG A 491 -30.14 -10.23 -19.91
N ASN A 492 -29.86 -10.43 -18.61
CA ASN A 492 -29.88 -11.77 -18.03
C ASN A 492 -31.30 -12.30 -17.84
N GLU A 493 -32.32 -11.42 -17.84
CA GLU A 493 -33.74 -11.80 -17.79
C GLU A 493 -34.28 -12.23 -19.17
N ILE A 494 -33.57 -11.94 -20.26
CA ILE A 494 -34.05 -12.07 -21.64
C ILE A 494 -33.40 -13.24 -22.43
N GLU A 495 -32.50 -14.01 -21.81
CA GLU A 495 -31.75 -15.10 -22.46
C GLU A 495 -30.97 -14.66 -23.72
N SER A 496 -29.66 -14.52 -23.60
CA SER A 496 -28.79 -14.71 -24.78
C SER A 496 -27.61 -15.56 -24.37
N ASN A 497 -27.20 -16.49 -25.22
CA ASN A 497 -25.99 -17.30 -25.03
C ASN A 497 -24.70 -16.49 -25.26
N ASP A 498 -24.83 -15.21 -25.59
CA ASP A 498 -23.73 -14.36 -25.99
C ASP A 498 -23.06 -13.65 -24.79
N ILE A 499 -21.85 -13.15 -25.06
CA ILE A 499 -21.13 -12.24 -24.17
C ILE A 499 -21.94 -10.95 -24.04
N ASN A 500 -22.11 -10.47 -22.80
CA ASN A 500 -22.79 -9.19 -22.59
C ASN A 500 -22.01 -8.06 -23.29
N PRO A 501 -22.60 -7.33 -24.25
CA PRO A 501 -21.89 -6.28 -24.98
C PRO A 501 -21.40 -5.15 -24.08
N ASP A 502 -21.96 -4.99 -22.88
CA ASP A 502 -21.59 -3.94 -21.92
C ASP A 502 -20.43 -4.38 -21.00
N SER A 503 -20.02 -5.65 -21.06
CA SER A 503 -18.89 -6.17 -20.30
C SER A 503 -17.55 -5.76 -20.90
N ILE A 504 -16.50 -5.81 -20.10
CA ILE A 504 -15.13 -5.69 -20.54
C ILE A 504 -14.64 -7.07 -20.96
N TYR A 505 -14.47 -7.28 -22.27
CA TYR A 505 -13.97 -8.52 -22.86
C TYR A 505 -12.90 -8.22 -23.92
N GLY A 506 -12.25 -9.25 -24.45
CA GLY A 506 -11.21 -9.14 -25.48
C GLY A 506 -9.90 -8.54 -24.95
N LEU A 507 -9.67 -8.62 -23.63
CA LEU A 507 -8.39 -8.23 -23.04
C LEU A 507 -7.34 -9.31 -23.26
N LEU A 508 -7.74 -10.58 -23.34
CA LEU A 508 -6.86 -11.73 -23.44
C LEU A 508 -6.67 -12.27 -24.87
N ASP A 509 -7.41 -11.76 -25.87
CA ASP A 509 -7.38 -12.25 -27.27
C ASP A 509 -5.98 -12.38 -27.86
N LYS A 510 -5.11 -11.40 -27.62
CA LYS A 510 -3.74 -11.42 -28.14
C LYS A 510 -2.90 -12.54 -27.53
N ILE A 511 -3.15 -12.85 -26.26
CA ILE A 511 -2.49 -13.96 -25.57
C ILE A 511 -3.05 -15.26 -26.14
N ASP A 512 -4.37 -15.42 -26.19
CA ASP A 512 -5.01 -16.62 -26.72
C ASP A 512 -4.56 -16.94 -28.15
N TYR A 513 -4.52 -15.93 -29.01
CA TYR A 513 -4.04 -16.06 -30.39
C TYR A 513 -2.57 -16.48 -30.49
N ALA A 514 -1.68 -15.87 -29.71
CA ALA A 514 -0.27 -16.25 -29.68
C ALA A 514 -0.08 -17.69 -29.17
N LEU A 515 -0.85 -18.09 -28.16
CA LEU A 515 -0.84 -19.46 -27.64
C LEU A 515 -1.36 -20.47 -28.65
N GLY A 516 -2.40 -20.14 -29.43
CA GLY A 516 -2.89 -21.01 -30.49
C GLY A 516 -1.82 -21.34 -31.53
N LYS A 517 -0.97 -20.36 -31.90
CA LYS A 517 0.17 -20.61 -32.79
C LYS A 517 1.18 -21.59 -32.19
N ILE A 518 1.51 -21.43 -30.91
CA ILE A 518 2.47 -22.28 -30.19
C ILE A 518 1.90 -23.69 -30.04
N ILE A 519 0.66 -23.82 -29.55
CA ILE A 519 -0.03 -25.11 -29.34
C ILE A 519 -0.14 -25.89 -30.66
N LYS A 520 -0.52 -25.21 -31.76
CA LYS A 520 -0.57 -25.81 -33.09
C LYS A 520 0.80 -26.32 -33.54
N THR A 521 1.87 -25.58 -33.23
CA THR A 521 3.26 -25.98 -33.54
C THR A 521 3.68 -27.20 -32.73
N ILE A 522 3.43 -27.19 -31.42
CA ILE A 522 3.71 -28.33 -30.52
C ILE A 522 3.05 -29.60 -31.05
N ASN A 523 1.75 -29.51 -31.40
CA ASN A 523 0.99 -30.67 -31.88
C ASN A 523 1.43 -31.13 -33.27
N LYS A 524 1.71 -30.21 -34.19
CA LYS A 524 2.07 -30.55 -35.57
C LYS A 524 3.46 -31.18 -35.67
N GLU A 525 4.40 -30.70 -34.87
CA GLU A 525 5.81 -31.11 -34.94
C GLU A 525 6.17 -32.12 -33.84
N ASN A 526 5.19 -32.59 -33.05
CA ASN A 526 5.37 -33.50 -31.92
C ASN A 526 6.51 -33.06 -30.97
N VAL A 527 6.48 -31.79 -30.56
CA VAL A 527 7.57 -31.17 -29.78
C VAL A 527 7.54 -31.67 -28.34
N ILE A 528 8.69 -32.18 -27.87
CA ILE A 528 8.82 -32.77 -26.51
C ILE A 528 9.75 -31.92 -25.61
N SER A 529 10.67 -31.12 -26.17
CA SER A 529 11.62 -30.31 -25.40
C SER A 529 11.50 -28.80 -25.64
N SER A 530 11.84 -28.00 -24.64
CA SER A 530 11.77 -26.54 -24.69
C SER A 530 12.78 -25.94 -25.68
N GLN A 531 13.94 -26.59 -25.86
CA GLN A 531 14.99 -26.21 -26.81
C GLN A 531 14.53 -26.41 -28.25
N ASP A 532 13.86 -27.53 -28.53
CA ASP A 532 13.28 -27.81 -29.85
C ASP A 532 12.18 -26.80 -30.15
N LEU A 533 11.30 -26.54 -29.17
CA LEU A 533 10.24 -25.55 -29.32
C LEU A 533 10.82 -24.15 -29.62
N ALA A 534 11.81 -23.69 -28.85
CA ALA A 534 12.45 -22.40 -29.06
C ALA A 534 13.08 -22.29 -30.46
N SER A 535 13.80 -23.33 -30.90
CA SER A 535 14.42 -23.36 -32.22
C SER A 535 13.39 -23.28 -33.33
N ILE A 536 12.31 -24.08 -33.25
CA ILE A 536 11.22 -24.08 -34.24
C ILE A 536 10.51 -22.71 -34.26
N LEU A 537 10.19 -22.14 -33.10
CA LEU A 537 9.51 -20.85 -33.01
C LEU A 537 10.33 -19.72 -33.66
N ARG A 538 11.66 -19.74 -33.48
CA ARG A 538 12.61 -18.79 -34.09
C ARG A 538 12.72 -19.01 -35.59
N ASP A 539 13.04 -20.23 -36.01
CA ASP A 539 13.43 -20.53 -37.39
C ASP A 539 12.23 -20.42 -38.34
N LYS A 540 11.05 -20.85 -37.88
CA LYS A 540 9.79 -20.69 -38.63
C LYS A 540 9.11 -19.33 -38.41
N LYS A 541 9.70 -18.45 -37.59
CA LYS A 541 9.17 -17.11 -37.25
C LYS A 541 7.68 -17.13 -36.85
N ILE A 542 7.31 -18.10 -36.01
CA ILE A 542 5.91 -18.35 -35.63
C ILE A 542 5.32 -17.16 -34.87
N LEU A 543 6.10 -16.57 -33.98
CA LEU A 543 5.72 -15.39 -33.20
C LEU A 543 6.27 -14.12 -33.84
N THR A 544 5.47 -13.06 -33.85
CA THR A 544 5.90 -11.73 -34.28
C THR A 544 6.78 -11.08 -33.22
N LYS A 545 7.65 -10.14 -33.63
CA LYS A 545 8.44 -9.31 -32.67
C LYS A 545 7.55 -8.59 -31.66
N ARG A 546 6.32 -8.23 -32.04
CA ARG A 546 5.36 -7.60 -31.14
C ARG A 546 4.84 -8.58 -30.09
N GLU A 547 4.51 -9.80 -30.48
CA GLU A 547 4.03 -10.84 -29.56
C GLU A 547 5.10 -11.23 -28.54
N MET A 548 6.38 -11.22 -28.93
CA MET A 548 7.49 -11.53 -28.03
C MET A 548 7.83 -10.37 -27.09
N ASN A 549 7.91 -9.14 -27.61
CA ASN A 549 8.62 -8.04 -26.92
C ASN A 549 7.71 -6.92 -26.39
N LYS A 550 6.39 -6.97 -26.59
CA LYS A 550 5.45 -5.92 -26.13
C LYS A 550 4.43 -6.48 -25.15
N ASN A 551 3.81 -5.57 -24.38
CA ASN A 551 2.67 -5.92 -23.54
C ASN A 551 1.49 -6.36 -24.40
N LEU A 552 0.99 -7.56 -24.13
CA LEU A 552 -0.16 -8.14 -24.82
C LEU A 552 -1.48 -7.58 -24.28
N VAL A 553 -1.55 -7.35 -22.97
CA VAL A 553 -2.62 -6.57 -22.34
C VAL A 553 -2.17 -5.13 -22.19
N GLY A 554 -2.64 -4.25 -23.08
CA GLY A 554 -2.12 -2.88 -23.20
C GLY A 554 -2.35 -1.97 -21.99
N ILE A 555 -3.30 -2.34 -21.12
CA ILE A 555 -3.62 -1.61 -19.88
C ILE A 555 -2.74 -2.04 -18.69
N LEU A 556 -1.95 -3.10 -18.83
CA LEU A 556 -1.08 -3.63 -17.78
C LEU A 556 0.40 -3.43 -18.13
N GLU A 557 1.23 -3.36 -17.10
CA GLU A 557 2.70 -3.32 -17.20
C GLU A 557 3.31 -4.72 -17.13
N ASN A 558 4.46 -4.92 -17.77
CA ASN A 558 5.22 -6.18 -17.80
C ASN A 558 4.39 -7.40 -18.26
N CYS A 559 3.39 -7.19 -19.10
CA CYS A 559 2.48 -8.21 -19.59
C CYS A 559 2.99 -8.82 -20.92
N THR A 560 4.26 -9.27 -20.95
CA THR A 560 4.85 -10.00 -22.08
C THR A 560 4.28 -11.42 -22.15
N LEU A 561 4.40 -12.09 -23.30
CA LEU A 561 3.87 -13.46 -23.45
C LEU A 561 4.41 -14.42 -22.39
N THR A 562 5.71 -14.34 -22.08
CA THR A 562 6.39 -15.14 -21.06
C THR A 562 5.77 -14.92 -19.67
N ASN A 563 5.58 -13.66 -19.28
CA ASN A 563 4.97 -13.33 -17.99
C ASN A 563 3.48 -13.68 -17.95
N CYS A 564 2.78 -13.63 -19.09
CA CYS A 564 1.39 -14.07 -19.19
C CYS A 564 1.27 -15.58 -18.95
N ILE A 565 2.16 -16.39 -19.51
CA ILE A 565 2.18 -17.84 -19.28
C ILE A 565 2.41 -18.16 -17.81
N ALA A 566 3.37 -17.47 -17.18
CA ALA A 566 3.65 -17.65 -15.75
C ALA A 566 2.47 -17.27 -14.83
N ASN A 567 1.53 -16.46 -15.29
CA ASN A 567 0.41 -15.96 -14.48
C ASN A 567 -0.96 -16.23 -15.12
N LEU A 568 -1.04 -17.25 -15.98
CA LEU A 568 -2.17 -17.44 -16.89
C LEU A 568 -3.49 -17.65 -16.15
N SER A 569 -3.48 -18.45 -15.08
CA SER A 569 -4.65 -18.75 -14.25
C SER A 569 -5.25 -17.49 -13.62
N ASN A 570 -4.38 -16.60 -13.12
CA ASN A 570 -4.83 -15.37 -12.48
C ASN A 570 -5.29 -14.34 -13.52
N LEU A 571 -4.61 -14.21 -14.66
CA LEU A 571 -5.08 -13.36 -15.76
C LEU A 571 -6.47 -13.79 -16.22
N TYR A 572 -6.67 -15.11 -16.37
CA TYR A 572 -7.97 -15.66 -16.71
C TYR A 572 -9.03 -15.36 -15.65
N LEU A 573 -8.72 -15.54 -14.37
CA LEU A 573 -9.64 -15.25 -13.26
C LEU A 573 -10.11 -13.79 -13.22
N TYR A 574 -9.20 -12.84 -13.47
CA TYR A 574 -9.50 -11.41 -13.32
C TYR A 574 -10.00 -10.72 -14.58
N LEU A 575 -9.49 -11.10 -15.76
CA LEU A 575 -9.72 -10.35 -16.99
C LEU A 575 -10.73 -11.01 -17.94
N ARG A 576 -11.08 -12.28 -17.71
CA ARG A 576 -12.07 -12.96 -18.52
C ARG A 576 -13.47 -12.43 -18.21
N SER A 577 -14.21 -12.03 -19.24
CA SER A 577 -15.64 -11.81 -19.12
C SER A 577 -16.39 -13.14 -19.00
N PRO A 578 -17.52 -13.19 -18.27
CA PRO A 578 -18.45 -14.31 -18.37
C PRO A 578 -18.74 -14.64 -19.84
N ARG A 579 -18.71 -15.94 -20.18
CA ARG A 579 -18.94 -16.50 -21.52
C ARG A 579 -17.92 -16.12 -22.61
N GLU A 580 -16.82 -15.45 -22.26
CA GLU A 580 -15.71 -15.26 -23.20
C GLU A 580 -15.03 -16.60 -23.51
N GLU A 581 -14.89 -16.91 -24.81
CA GLU A 581 -14.24 -18.11 -25.32
C GLU A 581 -12.75 -17.86 -25.54
N LEU A 582 -11.92 -18.45 -24.67
CA LEU A 582 -10.46 -18.38 -24.76
C LEU A 582 -9.91 -19.81 -24.83
N ASN A 583 -10.12 -20.45 -25.98
CA ASN A 583 -9.89 -21.89 -26.15
C ASN A 583 -8.43 -22.29 -25.86
N ASN A 584 -7.46 -21.52 -26.34
CA ASN A 584 -6.04 -21.83 -26.17
C ASN A 584 -5.58 -21.60 -24.74
N ILE A 585 -6.09 -20.54 -24.09
CA ILE A 585 -5.87 -20.30 -22.67
C ILE A 585 -6.51 -21.42 -21.85
N ASN A 586 -7.75 -21.81 -22.14
CA ASN A 586 -8.47 -22.87 -21.42
C ASN A 586 -7.75 -24.22 -21.49
N MET A 587 -7.15 -24.56 -22.64
CA MET A 587 -6.34 -25.77 -22.77
C MET A 587 -5.09 -25.78 -21.87
N LEU A 588 -4.58 -24.61 -21.49
CA LEU A 588 -3.42 -24.46 -20.61
C LEU A 588 -3.81 -24.07 -19.18
N ASN A 589 -5.04 -23.60 -18.97
CA ASN A 589 -5.56 -23.22 -17.67
C ASN A 589 -5.91 -24.48 -16.85
N GLY A 590 -5.76 -24.43 -15.53
CA GLY A 590 -5.98 -25.58 -14.66
C GLY A 590 -4.70 -26.28 -14.17
N ILE A 591 -4.91 -27.41 -13.48
CA ILE A 591 -3.96 -27.91 -12.47
C ILE A 591 -3.48 -29.34 -12.73
N SER A 592 -3.95 -29.93 -13.84
CA SER A 592 -3.49 -31.26 -14.24
C SER A 592 -1.99 -31.23 -14.52
N ALA A 593 -1.31 -32.34 -14.23
CA ALA A 593 0.11 -32.49 -14.52
C ALA A 593 0.43 -32.23 -16.01
N ALA A 594 -0.50 -32.59 -16.90
CA ALA A 594 -0.39 -32.32 -18.34
C ALA A 594 -0.39 -30.82 -18.65
N ASN A 595 -1.32 -30.04 -18.06
CA ASN A 595 -1.40 -28.59 -18.29
C ASN A 595 -0.17 -27.87 -17.72
N ILE A 596 0.27 -28.25 -16.51
CA ILE A 596 1.47 -27.69 -15.88
C ILE A 596 2.71 -27.98 -16.73
N SER A 597 2.92 -29.24 -17.14
CA SER A 597 4.06 -29.63 -17.95
C SER A 597 4.09 -28.88 -19.28
N ARG A 598 2.92 -28.71 -19.90
CA ARG A 598 2.77 -27.98 -21.16
C ARG A 598 3.03 -26.48 -21.00
N ARG A 599 2.59 -25.86 -19.89
CA ARG A 599 2.93 -24.46 -19.56
C ARG A 599 4.44 -24.29 -19.35
N ASN A 600 5.09 -25.20 -18.62
CA ASN A 600 6.53 -25.15 -18.36
C ASN A 600 7.33 -25.28 -19.67
N LEU A 601 6.96 -26.23 -20.54
CA LEU A 601 7.54 -26.38 -21.88
C LEU A 601 7.51 -25.06 -22.67
N ILE A 602 6.35 -24.39 -22.69
CA ILE A 602 6.18 -23.11 -23.39
C ILE A 602 6.99 -22.00 -22.71
N TYR A 603 6.91 -21.90 -21.39
CA TYR A 603 7.59 -20.87 -20.60
C TYR A 603 9.11 -20.92 -20.81
N ASP A 604 9.71 -22.10 -20.67
CA ASP A 604 11.15 -22.29 -20.82
C ASP A 604 11.60 -22.00 -22.25
N ALA A 605 10.81 -22.39 -23.26
CA ALA A 605 11.09 -22.07 -24.66
C ALA A 605 11.09 -20.55 -24.92
N LEU A 606 10.13 -19.83 -24.36
CA LEU A 606 10.07 -18.37 -24.46
C LEU A 606 11.26 -17.70 -23.75
N LYS A 607 11.67 -18.22 -22.59
CA LYS A 607 12.88 -17.73 -21.89
C LYS A 607 14.15 -17.91 -22.71
N ILE A 608 14.31 -19.03 -23.40
CA ILE A 608 15.44 -19.27 -24.31
C ILE A 608 15.44 -18.22 -25.45
N LEU A 609 14.26 -17.88 -25.98
CA LEU A 609 14.13 -16.87 -27.02
C LEU A 609 14.49 -15.46 -26.54
N GLU A 610 14.08 -15.08 -25.32
CA GLU A 610 14.41 -13.78 -24.71
C GLU A 610 15.93 -13.60 -24.54
N VAL A 611 16.66 -14.63 -24.08
CA VAL A 611 18.12 -14.57 -23.87
C VAL A 611 18.89 -14.40 -25.19
N ASN A 612 18.44 -15.05 -26.26
CA ASN A 612 19.09 -15.02 -27.57
C ASN A 612 18.86 -13.70 -28.34
N ASP A 613 17.74 -13.01 -28.09
CA ASP A 613 17.51 -11.67 -28.65
C ASP A 613 18.41 -10.59 -27.98
N HIS A 614 18.79 -10.77 -26.71
CA HIS A 614 19.70 -9.86 -26.02
C HIS A 614 21.18 -10.00 -26.43
N THR A 615 21.62 -11.20 -26.80
CA THR A 615 23.00 -11.44 -27.27
C THR A 615 23.20 -11.01 -28.72
N SER A 616 22.19 -11.14 -29.58
CA SER A 616 22.24 -10.64 -30.97
C SER A 616 22.28 -9.09 -31.05
N GLY A 617 21.72 -8.38 -30.07
CA GLY A 617 21.77 -6.91 -29.98
C GLY A 617 23.13 -6.33 -29.57
N LYS A 618 23.99 -7.09 -28.89
CA LYS A 618 25.36 -6.65 -28.53
C LYS A 618 26.34 -6.82 -29.69
N ASN A 619 26.22 -7.88 -30.49
CA ASN A 619 27.15 -8.18 -31.59
C ASN A 619 26.98 -7.28 -32.83
N VAL A 620 25.89 -6.52 -32.95
CA VAL A 620 25.67 -5.59 -34.07
C VAL A 620 26.31 -4.21 -33.83
N LYS A 621 26.70 -3.86 -32.59
CA LYS A 621 27.43 -2.61 -32.33
C LYS A 621 28.96 -2.72 -32.49
N GLU A 622 29.52 -3.92 -32.53
CA GLU A 622 30.98 -4.13 -32.65
C GLU A 622 31.46 -4.45 -34.08
N SER A 623 30.56 -4.76 -35.04
CA SER A 623 30.96 -5.05 -36.43
C SER A 623 30.81 -3.87 -37.41
N GLY A 624 30.41 -2.68 -36.92
CA GLY A 624 30.21 -1.48 -37.73
C GLY A 624 31.30 -0.41 -37.64
N ARG A 625 32.50 -0.73 -37.14
CA ARG A 625 33.65 0.19 -37.10
C ARG A 625 34.98 -0.56 -37.26
N ILE A 626 35.31 -0.93 -38.49
CA ILE A 626 36.71 -1.03 -38.93
C ILE A 626 36.80 -0.38 -40.32
N LYS A 627 37.84 0.43 -40.49
CA LYS A 627 38.15 1.36 -41.59
C LYS A 627 37.99 0.80 -42.99
#